data_AF-A0A3C1DXB8-F1
#
_entry.id   AF-A0A3C1DXB8-F1
#
_cell.length_a   1.000
_cell.length_b   1.000
_cell.length_c   1.000
_cell.angle_alpha   90.00
_cell.angle_beta   90.00
_cell.angle_gamma   90.00
#
_symmetry.space_group_name_H-M   'P 1'
#
loop_
_entity.id
_entity.type
_entity.pdbx_description
1 polymer ?
#
loop_
_entity_poly.entity_id
_entity_poly.type
_entity_poly.pdbx_seq_one_letter_code
_entity_poly.pdbx_strand_id
1 'polypeptide(L)'
;TAVWISDEFMKRVQNDDDWYLFDPLEVSDLNELYGKEFSARYNEYVAKAEAGEMRMFKKITAREQFKSILISLQTTAHPWLCWKDTINNRALNNNTGTIHLSNLCTEITLPQDVDNVAVCNLASINLSRHLVFDEHSDAGRLDFAKIEESARLAVRQLDNLIDITRSSVNEADFSNQQNRAVGLGVMGFTDVVEKLGFSYESEESYDLIDEIMEHVSYAAIDESANLAQERGAYPNFEGSRWSEGLVPLDSIALTEADRGVPIKVNRTTRLDWDA
;
A
#
# COMPACT_ATOMS: atom_id res chain seq x y z
N THR A 1 -9.49 -15.71 1.75
CA THR A 1 -8.57 -15.74 0.59
C THR A 1 -8.56 -14.39 -0.09
N ALA A 2 -7.51 -14.07 -0.85
CA ALA A 2 -7.40 -12.83 -1.62
C ALA A 2 -6.80 -13.14 -3.01
N VAL A 3 -7.17 -12.36 -4.02
CA VAL A 3 -6.56 -12.41 -5.35
C VAL A 3 -5.57 -11.26 -5.50
N TRP A 4 -4.40 -11.56 -6.08
CA TRP A 4 -3.33 -10.62 -6.35
C TRP A 4 -3.35 -10.24 -7.84
N ILE A 5 -4.06 -9.16 -8.16
CA ILE A 5 -4.45 -8.84 -9.53
C ILE A 5 -3.46 -7.85 -10.15
N SER A 6 -2.96 -8.18 -11.35
CA SER A 6 -2.16 -7.27 -12.17
C SER A 6 -3.03 -6.34 -13.02
N ASP A 7 -2.48 -5.20 -13.41
CA ASP A 7 -3.06 -4.27 -14.36
C ASP A 7 -3.24 -4.94 -15.74
N GLU A 8 -2.36 -5.88 -16.14
CA GLU A 8 -2.52 -6.68 -17.37
C GLU A 8 -3.85 -7.44 -17.39
N PHE A 9 -4.24 -8.06 -16.28
CA PHE A 9 -5.52 -8.75 -16.18
C PHE A 9 -6.68 -7.76 -16.35
N MET A 10 -6.62 -6.61 -15.69
CA MET A 10 -7.69 -5.60 -15.78
C MET A 10 -7.78 -4.95 -17.17
N LYS A 11 -6.65 -4.76 -17.87
CA LYS A 11 -6.64 -4.32 -19.28
C LYS A 11 -7.39 -5.30 -20.17
N ARG A 12 -7.14 -6.60 -20.01
CA ARG A 12 -7.82 -7.67 -20.75
C ARG A 12 -9.32 -7.76 -20.40
N VAL A 13 -9.69 -7.59 -19.12
CA VAL A 13 -11.10 -7.49 -18.70
C VAL A 13 -11.80 -6.33 -19.42
N GLN A 14 -11.18 -5.16 -19.44
CA GLN A 14 -11.75 -3.97 -20.08
C GLN A 14 -11.98 -4.19 -21.58
N ASN A 15 -10.99 -4.77 -22.26
CA ASN A 15 -10.98 -4.99 -23.70
C ASN A 15 -11.76 -6.24 -24.16
N ASP A 16 -12.23 -7.07 -23.23
CA ASP A 16 -12.84 -8.38 -23.53
C ASP A 16 -11.87 -9.37 -24.20
N ASP A 17 -10.59 -9.30 -23.81
CA ASP A 17 -9.53 -10.18 -24.28
C ASP A 17 -9.50 -11.50 -23.50
N ASP A 18 -8.77 -12.48 -24.05
CA ASP A 18 -8.50 -13.75 -23.40
C ASP A 18 -7.55 -13.60 -22.20
N TRP A 19 -7.61 -14.54 -21.25
CA TRP A 19 -6.71 -14.72 -20.13
C TRP A 19 -6.22 -16.16 -20.10
N TYR A 20 -4.91 -16.32 -19.93
CA TYR A 20 -4.19 -17.59 -19.90
C TYR A 20 -3.79 -17.88 -18.45
N LEU A 21 -4.17 -19.07 -17.99
CA LEU A 21 -3.72 -19.67 -16.76
C LEU A 21 -2.55 -20.60 -17.08
N PHE A 22 -1.45 -20.45 -16.37
CA PHE A 22 -0.21 -21.21 -16.57
C PHE A 22 0.12 -22.05 -15.34
N ASP A 23 0.92 -23.11 -15.53
CA ASP A 23 1.61 -23.80 -14.44
C ASP A 23 2.78 -22.93 -13.94
N PRO A 24 2.84 -22.53 -12.66
CA PRO A 24 3.91 -21.70 -12.12
C PRO A 24 5.31 -22.32 -12.28
N LEU A 25 5.45 -23.63 -12.51
CA LEU A 25 6.75 -24.25 -12.82
C LEU A 25 7.29 -23.88 -14.21
N GLU A 26 6.41 -23.56 -15.17
CA GLU A 26 6.81 -23.12 -16.52
C GLU A 26 6.97 -21.59 -16.62
N VAL A 27 6.42 -20.84 -15.65
CA VAL A 27 6.37 -19.37 -15.61
C VAL A 27 6.84 -18.80 -14.27
N SER A 28 7.85 -19.40 -13.66
CA SER A 28 8.28 -19.12 -12.28
C SER A 28 8.91 -17.75 -12.04
N ASP A 29 9.02 -16.92 -13.08
CA ASP A 29 9.49 -15.53 -13.03
C ASP A 29 8.33 -14.52 -12.94
N LEU A 30 7.11 -14.89 -13.36
CA LEU A 30 5.96 -13.97 -13.38
C LEU A 30 5.54 -13.46 -12.00
N ASN A 31 5.83 -14.21 -10.94
CA ASN A 31 5.55 -13.79 -9.56
C ASN A 31 6.51 -12.67 -9.10
N GLU A 32 7.71 -12.61 -9.66
CA GLU A 32 8.72 -11.57 -9.34
C GLU A 32 8.53 -10.29 -10.16
N LEU A 33 7.91 -10.37 -11.33
CA LEU A 33 7.67 -9.21 -12.21
C LEU A 33 6.35 -8.51 -11.87
N TYR A 34 6.25 -7.20 -12.10
CA TYR A 34 5.01 -6.42 -12.01
C TYR A 34 4.98 -5.34 -13.11
N GLY A 35 3.86 -4.63 -13.23
CA GLY A 35 3.71 -3.51 -14.16
C GLY A 35 3.95 -3.89 -15.63
N LYS A 36 4.63 -3.01 -16.39
CA LYS A 36 4.96 -3.27 -17.80
C LYS A 36 5.80 -4.52 -18.03
N GLU A 37 6.71 -4.83 -17.10
CA GLU A 37 7.59 -6.00 -17.23
C GLU A 37 6.78 -7.30 -17.11
N PHE A 38 5.84 -7.36 -16.16
CA PHE A 38 4.88 -8.45 -16.07
C PHE A 38 4.04 -8.57 -17.34
N SER A 39 3.46 -7.46 -17.84
CA SER A 39 2.69 -7.45 -19.08
C SER A 39 3.49 -8.01 -20.26
N ALA A 40 4.73 -7.54 -20.45
CA ALA A 40 5.59 -8.00 -21.54
C ALA A 40 5.88 -9.51 -21.43
N ARG A 41 6.32 -9.96 -20.26
CA ARG A 41 6.68 -11.36 -20.03
C ARG A 41 5.47 -12.30 -20.10
N TYR A 42 4.33 -11.87 -19.59
CA TYR A 42 3.07 -12.60 -19.71
C TYR A 42 2.69 -12.81 -21.18
N ASN A 43 2.82 -11.78 -22.02
CA ASN A 43 2.53 -11.87 -23.44
C ASN A 43 3.49 -12.80 -24.21
N GLU A 44 4.76 -12.88 -23.81
CA GLU A 44 5.69 -13.88 -24.34
C GLU A 44 5.23 -15.30 -24.04
N TYR A 45 4.76 -15.58 -22.82
CA TYR A 45 4.21 -16.88 -22.46
C TYR A 45 2.91 -17.20 -23.19
N VAL A 46 2.04 -16.20 -23.38
CA VAL A 46 0.85 -16.35 -24.23
C VAL A 46 1.24 -16.77 -25.65
N ALA A 47 2.25 -16.13 -26.24
CA ALA A 47 2.72 -16.50 -27.59
C ALA A 47 3.28 -17.93 -27.64
N LYS A 48 4.04 -18.37 -26.62
CA LYS A 48 4.54 -19.74 -26.52
C LYS A 48 3.41 -20.76 -26.37
N ALA A 49 2.38 -20.45 -25.57
CA ALA A 49 1.21 -21.30 -25.43
C ALA A 49 0.48 -21.49 -26.76
N GLU A 50 0.24 -20.40 -27.50
CA GLU A 50 -0.39 -20.43 -28.83
C GLU A 50 0.48 -21.15 -29.88
N ALA A 51 1.81 -21.11 -29.75
CA ALA A 51 2.74 -21.86 -30.58
C ALA A 51 2.83 -23.36 -30.23
N GLY A 52 2.18 -23.81 -29.14
CA GLY A 52 2.25 -25.18 -28.65
C GLY A 52 3.59 -25.53 -27.98
N GLU A 53 4.34 -24.52 -27.52
CA GLU A 53 5.65 -24.66 -26.86
C GLU A 53 5.54 -24.82 -25.34
N MET A 54 4.32 -24.78 -24.77
CA MET A 54 4.05 -24.96 -23.35
C MET A 54 3.30 -26.26 -23.10
N ARG A 55 3.63 -26.96 -22.00
CA ARG A 55 2.98 -28.23 -21.67
C ARG A 55 1.56 -28.04 -21.14
N MET A 56 1.36 -27.05 -20.28
CA MET A 56 0.08 -26.85 -19.61
C MET A 56 -0.33 -25.38 -19.58
N PHE A 57 -1.43 -25.07 -20.25
CA PHE A 57 -2.12 -23.79 -20.10
C PHE A 57 -3.63 -23.97 -20.25
N LYS A 58 -4.40 -23.03 -19.69
CA LYS A 58 -5.85 -22.93 -19.94
C LYS A 58 -6.17 -21.52 -20.39
N LYS A 59 -6.88 -21.41 -21.51
CA LYS A 59 -7.40 -20.17 -22.07
C LYS A 59 -8.86 -19.97 -21.66
N ILE A 60 -9.20 -18.79 -21.13
CA ILE A 60 -10.55 -18.36 -20.76
C ILE A 60 -10.71 -16.88 -21.12
N THR A 61 -11.93 -16.33 -21.16
CA THR A 61 -12.06 -14.87 -21.31
C THR A 61 -11.74 -14.18 -20.00
N ALA A 62 -11.05 -13.03 -20.04
CA ALA A 62 -10.71 -12.29 -18.82
C ALA A 62 -11.97 -11.84 -18.07
N ARG A 63 -13.04 -11.45 -18.80
CA ARG A 63 -14.34 -11.09 -18.21
C ARG A 63 -15.02 -12.26 -17.50
N GLU A 64 -14.95 -13.47 -18.03
CA GLU A 64 -15.49 -14.66 -17.36
C GLU A 64 -14.76 -14.91 -16.03
N GLN A 65 -13.43 -14.84 -16.03
CA GLN A 65 -12.63 -15.00 -14.81
C GLN A 65 -12.97 -13.92 -13.77
N PHE A 66 -13.02 -12.65 -14.19
CA PHE A 66 -13.33 -11.55 -13.28
C PHE A 66 -14.75 -11.65 -12.73
N LYS A 67 -15.73 -12.01 -13.58
CA LYS A 67 -17.11 -12.27 -13.14
C LYS A 67 -17.17 -13.40 -12.12
N SER A 68 -16.42 -14.48 -12.32
CA SER A 68 -16.33 -15.59 -11.37
C SER A 68 -15.77 -15.13 -10.01
N ILE A 69 -14.70 -14.33 -10.01
CA ILE A 69 -14.13 -13.71 -8.81
C ILE A 69 -15.19 -12.89 -8.06
N LEU A 70 -15.90 -12.01 -8.76
CA LEU A 70 -16.92 -11.15 -8.15
C LEU A 70 -18.13 -11.93 -7.61
N ILE A 71 -18.59 -12.96 -8.33
CA ILE A 71 -19.65 -13.84 -7.84
C ILE A 71 -19.20 -14.55 -6.55
N SER A 72 -17.97 -15.05 -6.49
CA SER A 72 -17.42 -15.65 -5.28
C SER A 72 -17.37 -14.65 -4.13
N LEU A 73 -16.85 -13.44 -4.38
CA LEU A 73 -16.76 -12.37 -3.39
C LEU A 73 -18.14 -12.03 -2.82
N GLN A 74 -19.14 -11.85 -3.69
CA GLN A 74 -20.50 -11.54 -3.29
C GLN A 74 -21.16 -12.68 -2.48
N THR A 75 -20.85 -13.94 -2.81
CA THR A 75 -21.52 -15.10 -2.20
C THR A 75 -20.82 -15.60 -0.94
N THR A 76 -19.53 -15.33 -0.76
CA THR A 76 -18.71 -15.91 0.33
C THR A 76 -17.88 -14.89 1.09
N ALA A 77 -17.99 -13.60 0.76
CA ALA A 77 -17.09 -12.52 1.20
C ALA A 77 -15.61 -12.73 0.79
N HIS A 78 -15.34 -13.66 -0.13
CA HIS A 78 -14.00 -14.01 -0.59
C HIS A 78 -13.97 -14.42 -2.08
N PRO A 79 -12.85 -14.23 -2.79
CA PRO A 79 -11.60 -13.62 -2.32
C PRO A 79 -11.65 -12.08 -2.33
N TRP A 80 -10.93 -11.43 -1.42
CA TRP A 80 -10.69 -9.98 -1.50
C TRP A 80 -9.83 -9.63 -2.71
N LEU A 81 -9.90 -8.37 -3.14
CA LEU A 81 -9.20 -7.88 -4.32
C LEU A 81 -8.01 -7.01 -3.91
N CYS A 82 -6.80 -7.37 -4.34
CA CYS A 82 -5.59 -6.59 -4.09
C CYS A 82 -4.87 -6.31 -5.42
N TRP A 83 -4.30 -5.12 -5.57
CA TRP A 83 -3.73 -4.64 -6.84
C TRP A 83 -2.21 -4.71 -6.85
N LYS A 84 -1.67 -5.82 -7.37
CA LYS A 84 -0.23 -6.14 -7.44
C LYS A 84 0.62 -4.97 -7.93
N ASP A 85 0.26 -4.41 -9.08
CA ASP A 85 1.11 -3.46 -9.79
C ASP A 85 1.08 -2.09 -9.10
N THR A 86 -0.08 -1.65 -8.58
CA THR A 86 -0.14 -0.40 -7.80
C THR A 86 0.72 -0.50 -6.55
N ILE A 87 0.66 -1.65 -5.87
CA ILE A 87 1.39 -1.89 -4.63
C ILE A 87 2.90 -1.86 -4.88
N ASN A 88 3.39 -2.59 -5.88
CA ASN A 88 4.83 -2.63 -6.19
C ASN A 88 5.33 -1.32 -6.83
N ASN A 89 4.56 -0.72 -7.75
CA ASN A 89 4.95 0.54 -8.39
C ASN A 89 5.01 1.70 -7.39
N ARG A 90 4.25 1.65 -6.28
CA ARG A 90 4.27 2.69 -5.24
C ARG A 90 5.14 2.38 -4.04
N ALA A 91 5.69 1.17 -3.94
CA ALA A 91 6.58 0.82 -2.84
C ALA A 91 7.80 1.76 -2.82
N LEU A 92 8.07 2.37 -1.67
CA LEU A 92 9.24 3.24 -1.49
C LEU A 92 10.46 2.44 -1.03
N ASN A 93 10.24 1.32 -0.32
CA ASN A 93 11.22 0.26 -0.08
C ASN A 93 11.15 -0.77 -1.21
N ASN A 94 11.58 -0.37 -2.41
CA ASN A 94 11.54 -1.18 -3.63
C ASN A 94 12.88 -1.90 -3.94
N ASN A 95 13.88 -1.75 -3.09
CA ASN A 95 15.24 -2.28 -3.26
C ASN A 95 15.47 -3.62 -2.55
N THR A 96 14.47 -4.13 -1.83
CA THR A 96 14.59 -5.36 -1.01
C THR A 96 13.83 -6.56 -1.58
N GLY A 97 13.15 -6.39 -2.72
CA GLY A 97 12.44 -7.47 -3.41
C GLY A 97 11.00 -7.12 -3.79
N THR A 98 10.34 -8.08 -4.45
CA THR A 98 8.96 -7.95 -4.92
C THR A 98 7.97 -8.18 -3.77
N ILE A 99 6.88 -7.42 -3.75
CA ILE A 99 5.75 -7.64 -2.85
C ILE A 99 4.80 -8.63 -3.52
N HIS A 100 4.80 -9.88 -3.06
CA HIS A 100 3.98 -10.97 -3.59
C HIS A 100 2.55 -11.04 -3.03
N LEU A 101 2.28 -10.43 -1.86
CA LEU A 101 0.96 -10.38 -1.24
C LEU A 101 0.82 -9.22 -0.26
N SER A 102 -0.40 -9.01 0.23
CA SER A 102 -0.66 -8.21 1.43
C SER A 102 -0.78 -9.11 2.68
N ASN A 103 -1.13 -8.57 3.84
CA ASN A 103 -1.40 -9.35 5.05
C ASN A 103 -2.88 -9.79 5.15
N LEU A 104 -3.25 -10.34 6.31
CA LEU A 104 -4.62 -10.78 6.63
C LEU A 104 -5.66 -9.66 6.56
N CYS A 105 -5.30 -8.39 6.77
CA CYS A 105 -6.25 -7.28 6.80
C CYS A 105 -6.14 -6.37 5.56
N THR A 106 -5.29 -6.74 4.59
CA THR A 106 -5.09 -6.09 3.28
C THR A 106 -4.48 -4.68 3.30
N GLU A 107 -3.85 -4.26 4.41
CA GLU A 107 -3.26 -2.93 4.61
C GLU A 107 -1.73 -2.92 4.53
N ILE A 108 -1.07 -4.07 4.71
CA ILE A 108 0.40 -4.17 4.73
C ILE A 108 0.92 -4.62 3.39
N THR A 109 1.97 -3.97 2.91
CA THR A 109 2.55 -4.18 1.58
C THR A 109 4.07 -4.18 1.66
N LEU A 110 4.61 -5.18 2.36
CA LEU A 110 6.03 -5.35 2.58
C LEU A 110 6.55 -6.53 1.75
N PRO A 111 7.81 -6.49 1.28
CA PRO A 111 8.41 -7.59 0.55
C PRO A 111 8.70 -8.77 1.49
N GLN A 112 8.66 -9.98 0.94
CA GLN A 112 8.98 -11.23 1.63
C GLN A 112 9.67 -12.21 0.69
N ASP A 113 10.48 -13.10 1.25
CA ASP A 113 11.10 -14.21 0.55
C ASP A 113 11.33 -15.38 1.52
N VAL A 114 12.18 -16.33 1.14
CA VAL A 114 12.49 -17.50 1.97
C VAL A 114 13.22 -17.16 3.27
N ASP A 115 13.97 -16.05 3.28
CA ASP A 115 14.79 -15.60 4.41
C ASP A 115 14.16 -14.42 5.16
N ASN A 116 13.09 -13.81 4.61
CA ASN A 116 12.43 -12.63 5.13
C ASN A 116 10.93 -12.86 5.32
N VAL A 117 10.48 -12.87 6.58
CA VAL A 117 9.05 -12.82 6.93
C VAL A 117 8.73 -11.40 7.38
N ALA A 118 7.97 -10.65 6.59
CA ALA A 118 7.58 -9.29 6.94
C ALA A 118 6.74 -9.25 8.24
N VAL A 119 7.04 -8.28 9.11
CA VAL A 119 6.36 -8.10 10.39
C VAL A 119 5.62 -6.77 10.42
N CYS A 120 4.47 -6.77 11.08
CA CYS A 120 3.58 -5.63 11.16
C CYS A 120 3.58 -5.06 12.59
N ASN A 121 4.18 -3.88 12.78
CA ASN A 121 4.19 -3.14 14.04
C ASN A 121 3.18 -1.99 13.95
N LEU A 122 2.04 -2.09 14.65
CA LEU A 122 0.89 -1.22 14.43
C LEU A 122 0.51 -0.33 15.62
N ALA A 123 0.14 0.91 15.33
CA ALA A 123 -0.56 1.81 16.25
C ALA A 123 -1.58 2.65 15.47
N SER A 124 -2.61 3.16 16.17
CA SER A 124 -3.63 4.02 15.56
C SER A 124 -3.86 5.29 16.38
N ILE A 125 -3.85 6.45 15.71
CA ILE A 125 -4.20 7.74 16.30
C ILE A 125 -5.73 7.82 16.44
N ASN A 126 -6.22 8.14 17.65
CA ASN A 126 -7.63 8.37 17.89
C ASN A 126 -8.03 9.81 17.54
N LEU A 127 -8.49 10.05 16.31
CA LEU A 127 -8.82 11.39 15.78
C LEU A 127 -9.87 12.12 16.62
N SER A 128 -10.79 11.39 17.27
CA SER A 128 -11.83 12.00 18.11
C SER A 128 -11.28 12.77 19.32
N ARG A 129 -10.01 12.54 19.71
CA ARG A 129 -9.31 13.23 20.81
C ARG A 129 -8.60 14.51 20.37
N HIS A 130 -8.64 14.80 19.07
CA HIS A 130 -8.02 15.95 18.43
C HIS A 130 -9.06 16.94 17.90
N LEU A 131 -10.35 16.63 18.03
CA LEU A 131 -11.43 17.56 17.75
C LEU A 131 -11.60 18.55 18.91
N VAL A 132 -11.52 19.84 18.60
CA VAL A 132 -11.76 20.93 19.54
C VAL A 132 -13.00 21.71 19.13
N PHE A 133 -13.76 22.20 20.10
CA PHE A 133 -14.92 23.06 19.90
C PHE A 133 -14.65 24.43 20.48
N ASP A 134 -15.16 25.47 19.84
CA ASP A 134 -15.15 26.82 20.41
C ASP A 134 -16.05 26.87 21.66
N GLU A 135 -15.60 27.54 22.73
CA GLU A 135 -16.39 27.69 23.96
C GLU A 135 -17.69 28.50 23.76
N HIS A 136 -17.80 29.21 22.63
CA HIS A 136 -18.89 30.13 22.31
C HIS A 136 -19.62 29.78 21.01
N SER A 137 -19.28 28.67 20.34
CA SER A 137 -20.02 28.18 19.17
C SER A 137 -19.93 26.67 19.01
N ASP A 138 -20.92 26.06 18.33
CA ASP A 138 -20.88 24.64 17.96
C ASP A 138 -19.89 24.35 16.81
N ALA A 139 -19.04 25.33 16.42
CA ALA A 139 -18.04 25.13 15.40
C ALA A 139 -16.87 24.28 15.94
N GLY A 140 -16.80 23.04 15.47
CA GLY A 140 -15.67 22.14 15.72
C GLY A 140 -14.58 22.30 14.66
N ARG A 141 -13.32 22.10 15.07
CA ARG A 141 -12.17 21.97 14.16
C ARG A 141 -11.17 20.96 14.69
N LEU A 142 -10.38 20.36 13.80
CA LEU A 142 -9.26 19.53 14.24
C LEU A 142 -8.08 20.39 14.69
N ASP A 143 -7.40 19.89 15.72
CA ASP A 143 -6.12 20.40 16.18
C ASP A 143 -4.99 19.62 15.48
N PHE A 144 -4.59 20.12 14.31
CA PHE A 144 -3.56 19.48 13.49
C PHE A 144 -2.19 19.44 14.18
N ALA A 145 -1.83 20.48 14.95
CA ALA A 145 -0.58 20.48 15.71
C ALA A 145 -0.53 19.31 16.71
N LYS A 146 -1.65 19.02 17.38
CA LYS A 146 -1.77 17.87 18.29
C LYS A 146 -1.80 16.52 17.54
N ILE A 147 -2.36 16.47 16.33
CA ILE A 147 -2.33 15.27 15.48
C ILE A 147 -0.89 14.96 15.11
N GLU A 148 -0.13 15.96 14.66
CA GLU A 148 1.29 15.83 14.32
C GLU A 148 2.11 15.38 15.54
N GLU A 149 1.91 16.01 16.72
CA GLU A 149 2.57 15.57 17.96
C GLU A 149 2.29 14.09 18.27
N SER A 150 1.03 13.67 18.10
CA SER A 150 0.62 12.28 18.32
C SER A 150 1.24 11.32 17.31
N ALA A 151 1.36 11.73 16.05
CA ALA A 151 1.99 10.94 15.00
C ALA A 151 3.48 10.73 15.27
N ARG A 152 4.21 11.79 15.64
CA ARG A 152 5.63 11.72 16.01
C ARG A 152 5.86 10.80 17.20
N LEU A 153 5.06 10.97 18.26
CA LEU A 153 5.14 10.11 19.43
C LEU A 153 4.87 8.64 19.07
N ALA A 154 3.86 8.38 18.24
CA ALA A 154 3.52 7.03 17.80
C ALA A 154 4.65 6.40 16.97
N VAL A 155 5.26 7.13 16.03
CA VAL A 155 6.42 6.63 15.26
C VAL A 155 7.57 6.22 16.17
N ARG A 156 7.94 7.06 17.15
CA ARG A 156 8.99 6.70 18.12
C ARG A 156 8.62 5.48 18.96
N GLN A 157 7.35 5.36 19.38
CA GLN A 157 6.88 4.19 20.13
C GLN A 157 6.92 2.91 19.29
N LEU A 158 6.54 3.00 18.01
CA LEU A 158 6.59 1.88 17.07
C LEU A 158 8.03 1.48 16.74
N ASP A 159 8.94 2.44 16.57
CA ASP A 159 10.36 2.11 16.36
C ASP A 159 10.97 1.44 17.60
N ASN A 160 10.63 1.89 18.81
CA ASN A 160 11.02 1.20 20.04
C ASN A 160 10.41 -0.21 20.15
N LEU A 161 9.20 -0.42 19.61
CA LEU A 161 8.53 -1.72 19.63
C LEU A 161 9.32 -2.77 18.85
N ILE A 162 9.99 -2.38 17.76
CA ILE A 162 10.84 -3.27 16.96
C ILE A 162 11.95 -3.89 17.82
N ASP A 163 12.59 -3.10 18.67
CA ASP A 163 13.76 -3.55 19.46
C ASP A 163 13.37 -4.49 20.62
N ILE A 164 12.12 -4.41 21.10
CA ILE A 164 11.64 -5.24 22.21
C ILE A 164 10.84 -6.46 21.75
N THR A 165 10.37 -6.44 20.50
CA THR A 165 9.61 -7.56 19.91
C THR A 165 10.53 -8.76 19.73
N ARG A 166 10.04 -9.94 20.10
CA ARG A 166 10.71 -11.22 19.86
C ARG A 166 9.81 -12.05 18.98
N SER A 167 10.22 -12.30 17.74
CA SER A 167 9.42 -13.06 16.80
C SER A 167 9.54 -14.56 17.06
N SER A 168 8.56 -15.32 16.54
CA SER A 168 8.56 -16.79 16.67
C SER A 168 9.54 -17.47 15.71
N VAL A 169 10.02 -16.77 14.68
CA VAL A 169 10.86 -17.28 13.61
C VAL A 169 11.98 -16.27 13.30
N ASN A 170 13.17 -16.75 12.94
CA ASN A 170 14.36 -15.90 12.79
C ASN A 170 14.25 -14.96 11.58
N GLU A 171 13.56 -15.40 10.54
CA GLU A 171 13.29 -14.68 9.30
C GLU A 171 12.48 -13.40 9.55
N ALA A 172 11.64 -13.41 10.61
CA ALA A 172 10.86 -12.25 11.03
C ALA A 172 11.72 -11.24 11.81
N ASP A 173 12.57 -11.72 12.72
CA ASP A 173 13.53 -10.86 13.42
C ASP A 173 14.54 -10.24 12.45
N PHE A 174 14.98 -11.00 11.45
CA PHE A 174 15.84 -10.51 10.38
C PHE A 174 15.17 -9.40 9.58
N SER A 175 13.96 -9.62 9.07
CA SER A 175 13.22 -8.60 8.30
C SER A 175 12.98 -7.31 9.10
N ASN A 176 12.62 -7.43 10.39
CA ASN A 176 12.46 -6.28 11.29
C ASN A 176 13.76 -5.50 11.47
N GLN A 177 14.89 -6.18 11.67
CA GLN A 177 16.19 -5.53 11.83
C GLN A 177 16.65 -4.82 10.55
N GLN A 178 16.38 -5.41 9.37
CA GLN A 178 16.82 -4.84 8.10
C GLN A 178 15.97 -3.66 7.63
N ASN A 179 14.66 -3.72 7.86
CA ASN A 179 13.70 -2.78 7.25
C ASN A 179 13.02 -1.84 8.25
N ARG A 180 12.99 -2.22 9.53
CA ARG A 180 12.34 -1.48 10.62
C ARG A 180 10.93 -0.95 10.28
N ALA A 181 10.14 -1.78 9.60
CA ALA A 181 8.83 -1.36 9.08
C ALA A 181 7.81 -1.14 10.21
N VAL A 182 7.08 -0.02 10.14
CA VAL A 182 6.02 0.36 11.07
C VAL A 182 4.76 0.76 10.32
N GLY A 183 3.60 0.55 10.92
CA GLY A 183 2.30 0.97 10.39
C GLY A 183 1.58 1.88 11.38
N LEU A 184 1.45 3.14 11.01
CA LEU A 184 0.68 4.13 11.76
C LEU A 184 -0.66 4.38 11.06
N GLY A 185 -1.74 3.95 11.69
CA GLY A 185 -3.11 4.18 11.24
C GLY A 185 -3.81 5.31 11.99
N VAL A 186 -5.08 5.50 11.64
CA VAL A 186 -6.00 6.39 12.33
C VAL A 186 -7.29 5.64 12.67
N MET A 187 -8.02 6.11 13.68
CA MET A 187 -9.35 5.62 14.04
C MET A 187 -10.24 6.76 14.54
N GLY A 188 -11.55 6.53 14.58
CA GLY A 188 -12.51 7.51 15.08
C GLY A 188 -12.85 8.62 14.08
N PHE A 189 -12.63 8.40 12.77
CA PHE A 189 -13.01 9.37 11.75
C PHE A 189 -14.53 9.56 11.67
N THR A 190 -15.33 8.48 11.81
CA THR A 190 -16.80 8.56 11.89
C THR A 190 -17.24 9.48 13.03
N ASP A 191 -16.68 9.30 14.23
CA ASP A 191 -16.98 10.15 15.39
C ASP A 191 -16.66 11.63 15.14
N VAL A 192 -15.62 11.92 14.34
CA VAL A 192 -15.25 13.30 13.97
C VAL A 192 -16.30 13.89 13.03
N VAL A 193 -16.63 13.20 11.93
CA VAL A 193 -17.57 13.74 10.94
C VAL A 193 -18.98 13.86 11.51
N GLU A 194 -19.43 12.93 12.35
CA GLU A 194 -20.73 13.01 13.03
C GLU A 194 -20.80 14.24 13.95
N LYS A 195 -19.73 14.50 14.71
CA LYS A 195 -19.64 15.64 15.61
C LYS A 195 -19.55 16.99 14.89
N LEU A 196 -19.00 17.00 13.68
CA LEU A 196 -18.98 18.17 12.79
C LEU A 196 -20.30 18.34 12.03
N GLY A 197 -21.22 17.37 12.12
CA GLY A 197 -22.47 17.37 11.36
C GLY A 197 -22.29 17.08 9.87
N PHE A 198 -21.16 16.47 9.48
CA PHE A 198 -20.88 16.11 8.09
C PHE A 198 -21.43 14.72 7.77
N SER A 199 -21.90 14.54 6.53
CA SER A 199 -22.17 13.21 5.99
C SER A 199 -20.84 12.56 5.62
N TYR A 200 -20.70 11.26 5.88
CA TYR A 200 -19.49 10.51 5.50
C TYR A 200 -19.21 10.58 3.98
N GLU A 201 -20.28 10.64 3.16
CA GLU A 201 -20.19 10.72 1.70
C GLU A 201 -20.20 12.17 1.16
N SER A 202 -19.83 13.17 1.98
CA SER A 202 -19.76 14.57 1.53
C SER A 202 -18.34 15.00 1.14
N GLU A 203 -18.25 16.02 0.28
CA GLU A 203 -16.95 16.61 -0.12
C GLU A 203 -16.19 17.14 1.10
N GLU A 204 -16.87 17.68 2.11
CA GLU A 204 -16.24 18.12 3.36
C GLU A 204 -15.57 16.96 4.10
N SER A 205 -16.17 15.76 4.11
CA SER A 205 -15.56 14.58 4.71
C SER A 205 -14.37 14.08 3.88
N TYR A 206 -14.45 14.13 2.55
CA TYR A 206 -13.34 13.74 1.66
C TYR A 206 -12.14 14.68 1.82
N ASP A 207 -12.38 16.00 1.80
CA ASP A 207 -11.34 17.01 2.00
C ASP A 207 -10.71 16.91 3.39
N LEU A 208 -11.52 16.64 4.42
CA LEU A 208 -11.05 16.50 5.79
C LEU A 208 -10.15 15.27 5.97
N ILE A 209 -10.52 14.10 5.44
CA ILE A 209 -9.67 12.90 5.57
C ILE A 209 -8.37 13.03 4.75
N ASP A 210 -8.44 13.69 3.58
CA ASP A 210 -7.26 14.00 2.76
C ASP A 210 -6.26 14.87 3.57
N GLU A 211 -6.74 15.97 4.17
CA GLU A 211 -5.91 16.84 5.01
C GLU A 211 -5.37 16.13 6.25
N ILE A 212 -6.20 15.37 6.98
CA ILE A 212 -5.73 14.58 8.14
C ILE A 212 -4.60 13.65 7.75
N MET A 213 -4.76 12.90 6.65
CA MET A 213 -3.76 11.93 6.23
C MET A 213 -2.48 12.61 5.72
N GLU A 214 -2.57 13.79 5.12
CA GLU A 214 -1.40 14.60 4.76
C GLU A 214 -0.60 14.99 6.02
N HIS A 215 -1.25 15.54 7.05
CA HIS A 215 -0.60 15.91 8.31
C HIS A 215 0.01 14.71 9.05
N VAL A 216 -0.72 13.57 9.12
CA VAL A 216 -0.21 12.34 9.73
C VAL A 216 1.00 11.80 8.94
N SER A 217 0.91 11.77 7.61
CA SER A 217 1.99 11.28 6.75
C SER A 217 3.23 12.16 6.88
N TYR A 218 3.08 13.48 6.82
CA TYR A 218 4.18 14.44 6.92
C TYR A 218 4.91 14.29 8.26
N ALA A 219 4.18 14.35 9.38
CA ALA A 219 4.77 14.22 10.71
C ALA A 219 5.41 12.85 10.96
N ALA A 220 4.85 11.78 10.41
CA ALA A 220 5.41 10.44 10.54
C ALA A 220 6.72 10.28 9.77
N ILE A 221 6.79 10.80 8.54
CA ILE A 221 7.99 10.76 7.70
C ILE A 221 9.08 11.64 8.34
N ASP A 222 8.74 12.85 8.76
CA ASP A 222 9.69 13.77 9.40
C ASP A 222 10.24 13.21 10.72
N GLU A 223 9.40 12.60 11.57
CA GLU A 223 9.92 11.93 12.77
C GLU A 223 10.82 10.74 12.43
N SER A 224 10.49 9.95 11.41
CA SER A 224 11.34 8.86 10.96
C SER A 224 12.72 9.37 10.52
N ALA A 225 12.77 10.51 9.82
CA ALA A 225 14.02 11.18 9.47
C ALA A 225 14.79 11.69 10.71
N ASN A 226 14.09 12.25 11.71
CA ASN A 226 14.70 12.65 12.98
C ASN A 226 15.27 11.45 13.76
N LEU A 227 14.55 10.32 13.78
CA LEU A 227 15.05 9.07 14.37
C LEU A 227 16.27 8.54 13.62
N ALA A 228 16.31 8.65 12.29
CA ALA A 228 17.49 8.27 11.52
C ALA A 228 18.72 9.13 11.86
N GLN A 229 18.54 10.42 12.18
CA GLN A 229 19.62 11.27 12.67
C GLN A 229 20.10 10.87 14.09
N GLU A 230 19.18 10.44 14.96
CA GLU A 230 19.49 10.00 16.34
C GLU A 230 20.13 8.60 16.37
N ARG A 231 19.59 7.65 15.59
CA ARG A 231 19.81 6.20 15.72
C ARG A 231 20.52 5.58 14.52
N GLY A 232 20.65 6.33 13.43
CA GLY A 232 21.03 5.82 12.12
C GLY A 232 19.82 5.35 11.31
N ALA A 233 19.92 5.45 9.98
CA ALA A 233 18.92 4.88 9.07
C ALA A 233 18.89 3.34 9.17
N TYR A 234 17.76 2.73 8.82
CA TYR A 234 17.65 1.28 8.75
C TYR A 234 18.58 0.72 7.66
N PRO A 235 19.10 -0.52 7.80
CA PRO A 235 20.12 -1.07 6.90
C PRO A 235 19.81 -0.98 5.41
N ASN A 236 18.56 -1.26 5.02
CA ASN A 236 18.12 -1.25 3.62
C ASN A 236 17.68 0.13 3.10
N PHE A 237 18.00 1.22 3.79
CA PHE A 237 17.63 2.56 3.33
C PHE A 237 18.31 2.96 2.02
N GLU A 238 19.61 2.70 1.91
CA GLU A 238 20.39 3.07 0.72
C GLU A 238 19.89 2.31 -0.53
N GLY A 239 19.62 3.06 -1.60
CA GLY A 239 19.05 2.53 -2.84
C GLY A 239 17.53 2.35 -2.82
N SER A 240 16.86 2.66 -1.70
CA SER A 240 15.40 2.80 -1.68
C SER A 240 14.99 4.11 -2.35
N ARG A 241 13.73 4.23 -2.76
CA ARG A 241 13.20 5.51 -3.28
C ARG A 241 13.17 6.62 -2.23
N TRP A 242 13.15 6.28 -0.94
CA TRP A 242 13.35 7.28 0.12
C TRP A 242 14.73 7.91 0.04
N SER A 243 15.78 7.13 -0.24
CA SER A 243 17.14 7.66 -0.41
C SER A 243 17.30 8.54 -1.66
N GLU A 244 16.39 8.40 -2.63
CA GLU A 244 16.29 9.25 -3.82
C GLU A 244 15.44 10.52 -3.58
N GLY A 245 14.90 10.71 -2.38
CA GLY A 245 14.08 11.86 -2.01
C GLY A 245 12.60 11.73 -2.38
N LEU A 246 12.12 10.54 -2.78
CA LEU A 246 10.69 10.35 -3.06
C LEU A 246 9.89 10.08 -1.79
N VAL A 247 8.68 10.62 -1.76
CA VAL A 247 7.66 10.37 -0.74
C VAL A 247 6.39 9.77 -1.37
N PRO A 248 5.35 9.38 -0.59
CA PRO A 248 4.20 8.64 -1.14
C PRO A 248 3.45 9.36 -2.26
N LEU A 249 3.42 10.69 -2.30
CA LEU A 249 2.74 11.45 -3.35
C LEU A 249 3.46 11.35 -4.71
N ASP A 250 4.80 11.30 -4.73
CA ASP A 250 5.61 11.19 -5.95
C ASP A 250 5.40 9.84 -6.63
N SER A 251 5.18 8.80 -5.83
CA SER A 251 4.97 7.43 -6.31
C SER A 251 3.74 7.29 -7.23
N ILE A 252 2.79 8.24 -7.18
CA ILE A 252 1.64 8.28 -8.09
C ILE A 252 2.12 8.49 -9.53
N ALA A 253 3.10 9.39 -9.74
CA ALA A 253 3.65 9.64 -11.08
C ALA A 253 4.40 8.42 -11.63
N LEU A 254 5.11 7.66 -10.77
CA LEU A 254 5.76 6.40 -11.16
C LEU A 254 4.73 5.38 -11.67
N THR A 255 3.63 5.23 -10.94
CA THR A 255 2.55 4.30 -11.32
C THR A 255 1.83 4.76 -12.59
N GLU A 256 1.62 6.06 -12.76
CA GLU A 256 1.03 6.64 -13.97
C GLU A 256 1.91 6.39 -15.21
N ALA A 257 3.23 6.57 -15.06
CA ALA A 257 4.21 6.30 -16.11
C ALA A 257 4.27 4.81 -16.49
N ASP A 258 4.18 3.91 -15.50
CA ASP A 258 4.10 2.46 -15.73
C ASP A 258 2.78 2.03 -16.39
N ARG A 259 1.65 2.63 -15.99
CA ARG A 259 0.36 2.33 -16.62
C ARG A 259 0.24 2.88 -18.04
N GLY A 260 0.90 4.02 -18.31
CA GLY A 260 0.74 4.75 -19.56
C GLY A 260 -0.64 5.39 -19.73
N VAL A 261 -1.42 5.50 -18.65
CA VAL A 261 -2.71 6.19 -18.62
C VAL A 261 -2.80 7.11 -17.40
N PRO A 262 -3.47 8.28 -17.50
CA PRO A 262 -3.60 9.20 -16.38
C PRO A 262 -4.31 8.58 -15.17
N ILE A 263 -3.75 8.75 -13.98
CA ILE A 263 -4.37 8.37 -12.70
C ILE A 263 -5.19 9.55 -12.20
N LYS A 264 -6.51 9.38 -12.15
CA LYS A 264 -7.46 10.40 -11.72
C LYS A 264 -7.67 10.36 -10.22
N VAL A 265 -6.73 10.94 -9.48
CA VAL A 265 -6.81 11.16 -8.02
C VAL A 265 -6.55 12.62 -7.71
N ASN A 266 -7.04 13.10 -6.57
CA ASN A 266 -6.68 14.42 -6.06
C ASN A 266 -5.15 14.45 -5.81
N ARG A 267 -4.50 15.56 -6.18
CA ARG A 267 -3.05 15.82 -6.01
C ARG A 267 -2.78 17.10 -5.23
N THR A 268 -3.79 17.60 -4.51
CA THR A 268 -3.67 18.78 -3.66
C THR A 268 -2.72 18.46 -2.51
N THR A 269 -1.82 19.41 -2.22
CA THR A 269 -0.96 19.39 -1.05
C THR A 269 -1.15 20.70 -0.31
N ARG A 270 -1.17 20.66 1.01
CA ARG A 270 -1.30 21.81 1.91
C ARG A 270 -0.01 22.07 2.68
N LEU A 271 0.85 21.07 2.81
CA LEU A 271 2.14 21.16 3.48
C LEU A 271 3.29 21.31 2.49
N ASP A 272 4.42 21.82 2.98
CA ASP A 272 5.65 21.98 2.21
C ASP A 272 6.48 20.71 2.26
N TRP A 273 6.34 19.87 1.23
CA TRP A 273 7.05 18.59 1.09
C TRP A 273 8.49 18.74 0.57
N ASP A 274 8.88 19.94 0.14
CA ASP A 274 10.23 20.26 -0.36
C ASP A 274 11.15 20.86 0.74
N ALA A 275 10.63 21.01 1.97
CA ALA A 275 11.29 21.68 3.11
C ALA A 275 12.53 20.96 3.68
#